data_AF-A0A5S5MBH0-F1
#
_entry.id   AF-A0A5S5MBH0-F1
#
_cell.length_a   1.000
_cell.length_b   1.000
_cell.length_c   1.000
_cell.angle_alpha   90.00
_cell.angle_beta   90.00
_cell.angle_gamma   90.00
#
_symmetry.space_group_name_H-M   'P 1'
#
loop_
_entity.id
_entity.type
_entity.pdbx_description
1 polymer ?
#
loop_
_entity_poly.entity_id
_entity_poly.type
_entity_poly.pdbx_seq_one_letter_code
_entity_poly.pdbx_strand_id
1 'polypeptide(L)' 'MKKQDARKLDHKTREAIRIRAVQQIESGESPEVIARALGYHRSAIYQWIAKYRKGGLDALKTKP' A
#
# COMPACT_ATOMS: atom_id res chain seq x y z
N MET A 1 -12.87 -2.77 -20.87
CA MET A 1 -12.16 -2.98 -19.58
C MET A 1 -10.66 -3.11 -19.83
N LYS A 2 -9.87 -2.06 -19.59
CA LYS A 2 -8.40 -2.12 -19.74
C LYS A 2 -7.83 -2.89 -18.55
N LYS A 3 -7.29 -4.10 -18.81
CA LYS A 3 -6.43 -4.84 -17.88
C LYS A 3 -5.19 -3.98 -17.64
N GLN A 4 -5.16 -3.27 -16.50
CA GLN A 4 -3.97 -2.55 -16.08
C GLN A 4 -2.96 -3.57 -15.57
N ASP A 5 -2.04 -3.95 -16.45
CA ASP A 5 -0.90 -4.78 -16.12
C ASP A 5 -0.06 -4.04 -15.06
N ALA A 6 -0.19 -4.45 -13.80
CA ALA A 6 0.44 -3.80 -12.64
C ALA A 6 1.98 -3.76 -12.71
N ARG A 7 2.59 -4.42 -13.70
CA ARG A 7 4.02 -4.39 -14.00
C ARG A 7 4.48 -3.12 -14.72
N LYS A 8 3.56 -2.36 -15.34
CA LYS A 8 3.83 -1.03 -15.94
C LYS A 8 3.39 0.13 -15.05
N LEU A 9 2.88 -0.14 -13.85
CA LEU A 9 2.54 0.92 -12.91
C LEU A 9 3.83 1.58 -12.42
N ASP A 10 3.98 2.86 -12.78
CA ASP A 10 5.08 3.72 -12.34
C ASP A 10 5.32 3.54 -10.82
N HIS A 11 6.58 3.59 -10.38
CA HIS A 11 6.95 3.43 -8.97
C HIS A 11 6.12 4.34 -8.07
N LYS A 12 5.79 5.54 -8.57
CA LYS A 12 4.89 6.51 -7.95
C LYS A 12 3.48 5.98 -7.70
N THR A 13 2.91 5.19 -8.61
CA THR A 13 1.56 4.65 -8.44
C THR A 13 1.52 3.57 -7.35
N ARG A 14 2.53 2.69 -7.30
CA ARG A 14 2.64 1.68 -6.24
C ARG A 14 2.91 2.30 -4.87
N GLU A 15 3.60 3.43 -4.84
CA GLU A 15 3.83 4.22 -3.65
C GLU A 15 2.56 4.91 -3.16
N ALA A 16 1.81 5.56 -4.07
CA ALA A 16 0.53 6.17 -3.75
C ALA A 16 -0.48 5.15 -3.21
N ILE A 17 -0.52 3.93 -3.77
CA ILE A 17 -1.35 2.84 -3.26
C ILE A 17 -0.95 2.45 -1.82
N ARG A 18 0.36 2.31 -1.57
CA ARG A 18 0.90 2.01 -0.23
C ARG A 18 0.52 3.07 0.80
N ILE A 19 0.71 4.34 0.46
CA ILE A 19 0.39 5.47 1.32
C ILE A 19 -1.11 5.51 1.61
N ARG A 20 -1.95 5.39 0.57
CA ARG A 20 -3.42 5.39 0.73
C ARG A 20 -3.90 4.23 1.59
N ALA A 21 -3.33 3.04 1.42
CA ALA A 21 -3.66 1.87 2.23
C ALA A 21 -3.38 2.15 3.72
N VAL A 22 -2.21 2.69 4.05
CA VAL A 22 -1.84 3.00 5.44
C VAL A 22 -2.72 4.09 6.04
N GLN A 23 -3.03 5.15 5.28
CA GLN A 23 -3.94 6.22 5.74
C GLN A 23 -5.34 5.72 6.06
N GLN A 24 -5.89 4.81 5.25
CA GLN A 24 -7.19 4.19 5.54
C GLN A 24 -7.13 3.36 6.82
N ILE A 25 -6.05 2.62 7.05
CA ILE A 25 -5.85 1.84 8.28
C ILE A 25 -5.76 2.75 9.51
N GLU A 26 -5.04 3.87 9.40
CA GLU A 26 -4.99 4.89 10.46
C GLU A 26 -6.34 5.55 10.72
N SER A 27 -7.19 5.63 9.70
CA SER A 27 -8.58 6.13 9.82
C SER A 27 -9.53 5.11 10.48
N GLY A 28 -9.04 3.91 10.81
CA GLY A 28 -9.82 2.86 11.50
C GLY A 28 -10.26 1.70 10.61
N GLU A 29 -9.89 1.70 9.33
CA GLU A 29 -10.23 0.58 8.44
C GLU A 29 -9.41 -0.68 8.74
N SER A 30 -10.05 -1.84 8.56
CA SER A 30 -9.36 -3.11 8.77
C SER A 30 -8.35 -3.40 7.64
N PRO A 31 -7.09 -3.78 7.97
CA PRO A 31 -6.08 -4.16 6.98
C PRO A 31 -6.53 -5.28 6.03
N GLU A 32 -7.42 -6.16 6.49
CA GLU A 32 -7.94 -7.25 5.67
C GLU A 32 -8.92 -6.78 4.60
N VAL A 33 -9.73 -5.77 4.92
CA VAL A 33 -10.69 -5.15 3.99
C VAL A 33 -9.92 -4.44 2.90
N ILE A 34 -8.89 -3.67 3.28
CA ILE A 34 -8.02 -2.96 2.34
C ILE A 34 -7.22 -3.91 1.45
N ALA A 35 -6.69 -5.01 2.03
CA ALA A 35 -6.01 -6.05 1.27
C ALA A 35 -6.93 -6.60 0.15
N ARG A 36 -8.18 -6.94 0.50
CA ARG A 36 -9.17 -7.44 -0.45
C ARG A 36 -9.58 -6.39 -1.49
N ALA A 37 -9.80 -5.14 -1.07
CA ALA A 37 -10.20 -4.05 -1.94
C ALA A 37 -9.12 -3.67 -2.96
N LEU A 38 -7.85 -3.71 -2.56
CA LEU A 38 -6.71 -3.40 -3.41
C LEU A 38 -6.17 -4.63 -4.17
N GLY A 39 -6.66 -5.84 -3.88
CA GLY A 39 -6.19 -7.08 -4.50
C GLY A 39 -4.79 -7.52 -4.04
N TYR A 40 -4.36 -7.10 -2.85
CA TYR A 40 -3.08 -7.50 -2.25
C TYR A 40 -3.28 -8.60 -1.22
N HIS A 41 -2.24 -9.39 -1.00
CA HIS A 41 -2.22 -10.34 0.11
C HIS A 41 -2.09 -9.60 1.45
N ARG A 42 -2.74 -10.11 2.51
CA ARG A 42 -2.73 -9.51 3.86
C ARG A 42 -1.30 -9.27 4.37
N SER A 43 -0.37 -10.20 4.10
CA SER A 43 1.03 -10.05 4.51
C SER A 43 1.71 -8.82 3.92
N ALA A 44 1.37 -8.40 2.70
CA ALA A 44 1.91 -7.20 2.09
C ALA A 44 1.45 -5.94 2.84
N ILE A 45 0.17 -5.88 3.21
CA ILE A 45 -0.38 -4.77 4.01
C ILE A 45 0.32 -4.70 5.37
N TYR A 46 0.46 -5.82 6.08
CA TYR A 46 1.17 -5.84 7.36
C TYR A 46 2.65 -5.42 7.23
N GLN A 47 3.33 -5.78 6.15
CA GLN A 47 4.69 -5.28 5.89
C GLN A 47 4.71 -3.76 5.69
N TRP A 48 3.72 -3.18 5.02
CA TRP A 48 3.62 -1.72 4.85
C TRP A 48 3.38 -1.03 6.19
N ILE A 49 2.47 -1.54 7.01
CA ILE A 49 2.25 -1.02 8.37
C ILE A 49 3.53 -1.11 9.21
N ALA A 50 4.25 -2.23 9.14
CA ALA A 50 5.51 -2.40 9.88
C ALA A 50 6.58 -1.38 9.43
N LYS A 51 6.69 -1.13 8.12
CA LYS A 51 7.60 -0.09 7.59
C LYS A 51 7.18 1.30 8.03
N TYR A 52 5.88 1.61 7.94
CA TYR A 52 5.31 2.87 8.38
C TYR A 52 5.56 3.14 9.86
N ARG A 53 5.37 2.14 10.74
CA ARG A 53 5.66 2.27 12.17
C ARG A 53 7.15 2.48 12.47
N LYS A 54 8.05 2.01 11.61
CA LYS A 54 9.50 2.14 11.79
C LYS A 54 10.07 3.46 11.24
N GLY A 55 9.46 4.07 10.23
CA GLY A 55 10.04 5.24 9.57
C GLY A 55 9.03 6.16 8.88
N GLY A 56 7.77 6.14 9.33
CA GLY A 56 6.70 7.00 8.84
C GLY A 56 6.39 6.83 7.36
N LEU A 57 5.81 7.87 6.75
CA LEU A 57 5.49 7.91 5.33
C LEU A 57 6.72 7.76 4.44
N ASP A 58 7.89 8.25 4.87
CA ASP A 58 9.13 8.16 4.08
C ASP A 58 9.64 6.72 3.94
N ALA A 59 9.34 5.84 4.90
CA ALA A 59 9.63 4.41 4.78
C ALA A 59 8.70 3.67 3.80
N LEU A 60 7.57 4.26 3.44
CA LEU A 60 6.69 3.75 2.39
C LEU A 60 7.09 4.26 1.00
N LYS A 61 7.88 5.33 0.92
CA LYS A 61 8.42 5.82 -0.34
C LYS A 61 9.45 4.86 -0.90
N THR A 62 9.40 4.67 -2.20
CA THR A 62 10.37 3.83 -2.89
C THR A 62 11.60 4.71 -3.11
N LYS A 63 12.69 4.48 -2.35
CA LYS A 63 13.95 5.17 -2.62
C LYS A 63 14.38 4.87 -4.08
N PRO A 64 14.85 5.89 -4.83
CA PRO A 64 15.25 5.74 -6.23
C PRO A 64 16.39 4.73 -6.39
#